data_AF-A0A1F7UP43-F1
#
_entry.id   AF-A0A1F7UP43-F1
#
_cell.length_a   1.000
_cell.length_b   1.000
_cell.length_c   1.000
_cell.angle_alpha   90.00
_cell.angle_beta   90.00
_cell.angle_gamma   90.00
#
_symmetry.space_group_name_H-M   'P 1'
#
loop_
_entity.id
_entity.type
_entity.pdbx_description
1 polymer ?
#
loop_
_entity_poly.entity_id
_entity_poly.type
_entity_poly.pdbx_seq_one_letter_code
_entity_poly.pdbx_strand_id
1 'polypeptide(L)'
;MKVKLIPVSSHPEASVNGKPFLQYFPYPGYAHIAMAALEATGAASRFSIVAHARGGGAHAQAVAMRMGTARALVKQDQNLRPQLRALGYLTRDSRAKERKKPGLKRARRAPQFSKR
;
A
#
# COMPACT_ATOMS: atom_id res chain seq x y z
N MET A 1 -0.49 -2.58 8.76
CA MET A 1 -1.53 -1.57 8.47
C MET A 1 -2.89 -2.24 8.65
N LYS A 2 -3.83 -1.58 9.32
CA LYS A 2 -5.21 -2.07 9.49
C LYS A 2 -6.12 -1.20 8.62
N VAL A 3 -6.99 -1.81 7.82
CA VAL A 3 -7.92 -1.12 6.92
C VAL A 3 -9.32 -1.63 7.20
N LYS A 4 -10.27 -0.70 7.29
CA LYS A 4 -11.71 -0.98 7.36
C LYS A 4 -12.38 -0.37 6.13
N LEU A 5 -13.27 -1.12 5.50
CA LEU A 5 -14.19 -0.64 4.47
C LEU A 5 -15.56 -0.44 5.11
N ILE A 6 -16.16 0.71 4.86
CA ILE A 6 -17.50 1.05 5.33
C ILE A 6 -18.36 1.30 4.09
N PRO A 7 -19.50 0.60 3.90
CA PRO A 7 -20.42 0.90 2.82
C PRO A 7 -21.05 2.28 3.06
N VAL A 8 -21.11 3.12 2.03
CA VAL A 8 -21.63 4.49 2.15
C VAL A 8 -22.75 4.72 1.15
N SER A 9 -23.81 5.42 1.60
CA SER A 9 -24.99 5.74 0.80
C SER A 9 -24.89 7.07 0.05
N SER A 10 -23.96 7.95 0.44
CA SER A 10 -23.80 9.31 -0.11
C SER A 10 -22.38 9.55 -0.66
N HIS A 11 -21.44 10.07 0.14
CA HIS A 11 -20.11 10.47 -0.31
C HIS A 11 -19.02 9.56 0.29
N PRO A 12 -18.24 8.84 -0.54
CA PRO A 12 -17.15 8.02 -0.05
C PRO A 12 -16.01 8.91 0.48
N GLU A 13 -15.76 8.84 1.78
CA GLU A 13 -14.63 9.52 2.40
C GLU A 13 -13.47 8.55 2.65
N ALA A 14 -12.24 9.03 2.51
CA ALA A 14 -11.05 8.27 2.88
C ALA A 14 -10.29 9.01 3.99
N SER A 15 -10.00 8.28 5.08
CA SER A 15 -9.25 8.80 6.22
C SER A 15 -8.11 7.88 6.63
N VAL A 16 -6.99 8.48 7.03
CA VAL A 16 -5.77 7.77 7.43
C VAL A 16 -5.26 8.35 8.74
N ASN A 17 -5.20 7.53 9.79
CA ASN A 17 -4.79 7.96 11.13
C ASN A 17 -5.56 9.19 11.65
N GLY A 18 -6.85 9.29 11.32
CA GLY A 18 -7.70 10.43 11.70
C GLY A 18 -7.48 11.71 10.89
N LYS A 19 -6.65 11.68 9.84
CA LYS A 19 -6.46 12.79 8.90
C LYS A 19 -7.17 12.50 7.56
N PRO A 20 -7.63 13.53 6.83
CA PRO A 20 -8.10 13.39 5.46
C PRO A 20 -7.05 12.75 4.55
N PHE A 21 -7.49 11.91 3.62
CA PHE A 21 -6.61 11.16 2.72
C PHE A 21 -5.64 12.04 1.92
N LEU A 22 -6.14 13.14 1.33
CA LEU A 22 -5.32 14.08 0.55
C LEU A 22 -4.28 14.82 1.42
N GLN A 23 -4.58 15.04 2.70
CA GLN A 23 -3.63 15.63 3.64
C GLN A 23 -2.55 14.62 4.05
N TYR A 24 -2.89 13.33 4.13
CA TYR A 24 -1.96 12.27 4.50
C TYR A 24 -1.04 11.87 3.34
N PHE A 25 -1.57 11.78 2.12
CA PHE A 25 -0.83 11.53 0.89
C PHE A 25 -0.85 12.77 -0.02
N PRO A 26 0.00 13.77 0.23
CA PRO A 26 0.02 15.00 -0.55
C PRO A 26 0.52 14.76 -1.99
N TYR A 27 1.30 13.71 -2.22
CA TYR A 27 1.82 13.38 -3.55
C TYR A 27 0.79 12.56 -4.35
N PRO A 28 0.37 13.01 -5.55
CA PRO A 28 -0.68 12.36 -6.31
C PRO A 28 -0.35 10.92 -6.70
N GLY A 29 0.92 10.60 -6.93
CA GLY A 29 1.33 9.23 -7.21
C GLY A 29 1.08 8.26 -6.06
N TYR A 30 1.24 8.69 -4.81
CA TYR A 30 0.95 7.85 -3.64
C TYR A 30 -0.56 7.72 -3.40
N ALA A 31 -1.30 8.81 -3.62
CA ALA A 31 -2.76 8.80 -3.57
C ALA A 31 -3.34 7.81 -4.59
N HIS A 32 -2.88 7.85 -5.84
CA HIS A 32 -3.33 6.93 -6.88
C HIS A 32 -2.99 5.47 -6.53
N ILE A 33 -1.77 5.19 -6.06
CA ILE A 33 -1.38 3.83 -5.62
C ILE A 33 -2.33 3.32 -4.54
N ALA A 34 -2.67 4.15 -3.56
CA ALA A 34 -3.52 3.74 -2.44
C ALA A 34 -4.98 3.44 -2.88
N MET A 35 -5.50 4.18 -3.87
CA MET A 35 -6.87 4.02 -4.40
C MET A 35 -7.01 2.98 -5.52
N ALA A 36 -5.89 2.58 -6.15
CA ALA A 36 -5.88 1.71 -7.33
C ALA A 36 -6.69 0.41 -7.21
N ALA A 37 -6.79 -0.17 -6.00
CA ALA A 37 -7.59 -1.38 -5.79
C ALA A 37 -9.10 -1.13 -5.88
N LEU A 38 -9.59 0.02 -5.40
CA LEU A 38 -11.00 0.41 -5.50
C LEU A 38 -11.37 0.83 -6.92
N GLU A 39 -10.47 1.54 -7.59
CA GLU A 39 -10.63 1.96 -8.98
C GLU A 39 -10.72 0.74 -9.90
N ALA A 40 -9.83 -0.24 -9.73
CA ALA A 40 -9.83 -1.46 -10.53
C ALA A 40 -11.12 -2.28 -10.42
N THR A 41 -11.79 -2.26 -9.25
CA THR A 41 -13.04 -3.01 -9.03
C THR A 41 -14.28 -2.16 -9.23
N GLY A 42 -14.15 -0.90 -9.68
CA GLY A 42 -15.28 0.04 -9.81
C GLY A 42 -16.00 0.32 -8.48
N ALA A 43 -15.34 0.06 -7.35
CA ALA A 43 -15.94 0.11 -6.02
C ALA A 43 -15.68 1.44 -5.30
N ALA A 44 -15.01 2.39 -5.97
CA ALA A 44 -14.61 3.66 -5.40
C ALA A 44 -15.80 4.51 -4.91
N SER A 45 -16.95 4.42 -5.58
CA SER A 45 -18.18 5.12 -5.19
C SER A 45 -18.97 4.43 -4.07
N ARG A 46 -18.67 3.17 -3.77
CA ARG A 46 -19.49 2.32 -2.89
C ARG A 46 -18.98 2.26 -1.45
N PHE A 47 -17.70 2.54 -1.24
CA PHE A 47 -17.06 2.35 0.06
C PHE A 47 -16.23 3.55 0.50
N SER A 48 -16.32 3.85 1.79
CA SER A 48 -15.38 4.69 2.52
C SER A 48 -14.23 3.84 3.09
N ILE A 49 -13.03 4.41 3.14
CA ILE A 49 -11.85 3.78 3.72
C ILE A 49 -11.47 4.47 5.03
N VAL A 50 -11.32 3.67 6.09
CA VAL A 50 -10.65 4.09 7.32
C VAL A 50 -9.41 3.23 7.53
N ALA A 51 -8.24 3.86 7.50
CA ALA A 51 -6.96 3.17 7.61
C ALA A 51 -6.13 3.65 8.79
N HIS A 52 -5.48 2.68 9.45
CA HIS A 52 -4.48 2.93 10.49
C HIS A 52 -3.11 2.39 10.07
N ALA A 53 -2.20 3.31 9.81
CA ALA A 53 -0.82 3.04 9.41
C ALA A 53 0.16 3.38 10.55
N ARG A 54 1.14 2.50 10.79
CA ARG A 54 2.22 2.70 11.77
C ARG A 54 3.54 2.20 11.16
N GLY A 55 4.59 3.01 11.28
CA GLY A 55 5.93 2.71 10.73
C GLY A 55 6.03 2.80 9.20
N GLY A 56 7.24 2.59 8.67
CA GLY A 56 7.53 2.69 7.24
C GLY A 56 7.56 4.14 6.73
N GLY A 57 7.63 4.30 5.40
CA GLY A 57 7.50 5.59 4.71
C GLY A 57 6.20 5.71 3.91
N ALA A 58 5.90 6.90 3.40
CA ALA A 58 4.64 7.21 2.72
C ALA A 58 4.34 6.25 1.54
N HIS A 59 5.32 5.98 0.68
CA HIS A 59 5.16 5.03 -0.43
C HIS A 59 4.81 3.61 0.06
N ALA A 60 5.53 3.12 1.08
CA ALA A 60 5.27 1.79 1.64
C ALA A 60 3.88 1.71 2.28
N GLN A 61 3.42 2.80 2.92
CA GLN A 61 2.08 2.89 3.49
C GLN A 61 0.99 2.93 2.42
N ALA A 62 1.21 3.64 1.30
CA ALA A 62 0.28 3.64 0.17
C ALA A 62 0.12 2.23 -0.43
N VAL A 63 1.22 1.53 -0.69
CA VAL A 63 1.19 0.14 -1.18
C VAL A 63 0.53 -0.80 -0.15
N ALA A 64 0.80 -0.60 1.13
CA ALA A 64 0.16 -1.38 2.19
C ALA A 64 -1.35 -1.12 2.28
N MET A 65 -1.78 0.12 2.01
CA MET A 65 -3.20 0.46 1.93
C MET A 65 -3.86 -0.27 0.78
N ARG A 66 -3.29 -0.21 -0.43
CA ARG A 66 -3.78 -0.92 -1.62
C ARG A 66 -3.97 -2.42 -1.38
N MET A 67 -3.00 -3.06 -0.75
CA MET A 67 -3.11 -4.48 -0.42
C MET A 67 -4.17 -4.74 0.66
N GLY A 68 -4.29 -3.84 1.64
CA GLY A 68 -5.31 -3.91 2.68
C GLY A 68 -6.73 -3.76 2.14
N THR A 69 -6.96 -2.80 1.25
CA THR A 69 -8.25 -2.59 0.58
C THR A 69 -8.60 -3.76 -0.33
N ALA A 70 -7.66 -4.25 -1.15
CA ALA A 70 -7.86 -5.44 -1.98
C ALA A 70 -8.26 -6.67 -1.15
N ARG A 71 -7.62 -6.91 -0.01
CA ARG A 71 -7.98 -8.03 0.88
C ARG A 71 -9.35 -7.85 1.53
N ALA A 72 -9.74 -6.63 1.85
CA ALA A 72 -11.06 -6.35 2.40
C ALA A 72 -12.16 -6.55 1.33
N LEU A 73 -11.92 -6.13 0.09
CA LEU A 73 -12.82 -6.36 -1.04
C LEU A 73 -13.02 -7.86 -1.33
N VAL A 74 -11.93 -8.65 -1.36
CA VAL A 74 -12.01 -10.10 -1.58
C VAL A 74 -12.80 -10.82 -0.48
N LYS A 75 -12.79 -10.30 0.76
CA LYS A 75 -13.60 -10.86 1.85
C LYS A 75 -15.10 -10.58 1.66
N GLN A 76 -15.44 -9.46 1.01
CA GLN A 76 -16.82 -9.10 0.72
C GLN A 76 -17.36 -9.84 -0.50
N ASP A 77 -16.58 -9.88 -1.59
CA ASP A 77 -16.92 -10.59 -2.81
C ASP A 77 -15.72 -11.41 -3.30
N GLN A 78 -15.87 -12.73 -3.26
CA GLN A 78 -14.80 -13.65 -3.67
C GLN A 78 -14.56 -13.64 -5.18
N ASN A 79 -15.53 -13.17 -5.98
CA ASN A 79 -15.42 -13.12 -7.44
C ASN A 79 -14.38 -12.09 -7.92
N LEU A 80 -14.05 -11.11 -7.08
CA LEU A 80 -13.03 -10.09 -7.38
C LEU A 80 -11.59 -10.63 -7.24
N ARG A 81 -11.42 -11.80 -6.63
CA ARG A 81 -10.10 -12.40 -6.38
C ARG A 81 -9.27 -12.65 -7.66
N PRO A 82 -9.78 -13.28 -8.73
CA PRO A 82 -9.02 -13.49 -9.97
C PRO A 82 -8.52 -12.17 -10.58
N GLN A 83 -9.38 -11.16 -10.66
CA GLN A 83 -9.02 -9.84 -11.19
C GLN A 83 -7.93 -9.17 -10.35
N LEU A 84 -8.11 -9.11 -9.03
CA LEU A 84 -7.14 -8.49 -8.12
C LEU A 84 -5.81 -9.26 -8.03
N ARG A 85 -5.84 -10.58 -8.26
CA ARG A 85 -4.63 -11.41 -8.35
C ARG A 85 -3.86 -11.15 -9.64
N ALA A 86 -4.55 -11.00 -10.77
CA ALA A 86 -3.94 -10.67 -12.06
C ALA A 86 -3.21 -9.32 -12.01
N LEU A 87 -3.80 -8.32 -11.32
CA LEU A 87 -3.19 -7.01 -11.09
C LEU A 87 -2.08 -7.01 -10.01
N GLY A 88 -1.86 -8.13 -9.33
CA GLY A 88 -0.83 -8.26 -8.29
C GLY A 88 -1.13 -7.56 -6.96
N TYR A 89 -2.38 -7.13 -6.72
CA TYR A 89 -2.75 -6.37 -5.51
C TYR A 89 -2.89 -7.21 -4.24
N LEU A 90 -2.96 -8.53 -4.38
CA LEU A 90 -3.05 -9.47 -3.25
C LEU A 90 -1.67 -9.96 -2.76
N THR A 91 -0.65 -9.85 -3.62
CA THR A 91 0.70 -10.33 -3.36
C THR A 91 1.42 -9.36 -2.42
N ARG A 92 2.00 -9.89 -1.35
CA ARG A 92 2.86 -9.11 -0.45
C ARG A 92 4.23 -8.93 -1.11
N ASP A 93 4.68 -7.69 -1.25
CA ASP A 93 6.07 -7.40 -1.59
C ASP A 93 7.01 -7.89 -0.48
N SER A 94 7.87 -8.85 -0.82
CA SER A 94 8.81 -9.50 0.09
C SER A 94 10.10 -8.70 0.28
N ARG A 95 10.34 -7.65 -0.52
CA ARG A 95 11.56 -6.86 -0.46
C ARG A 95 11.70 -6.20 0.92
N ALA A 96 12.86 -6.41 1.53
CA ALA A 96 13.25 -5.78 2.78
C ALA A 96 14.66 -5.19 2.63
N LYS A 97 14.96 -4.15 3.40
CA LYS A 97 16.30 -3.55 3.40
C LYS A 97 17.31 -4.56 3.92
N GLU A 98 18.27 -4.94 3.08
CA GLU A 98 19.38 -5.78 3.51
C GLU A 98 20.20 -5.09 4.60
N ARG A 99 20.64 -5.86 5.60
CA ARG A 99 21.51 -5.34 6.67
C ARG A 99 22.90 -4.99 6.13
N LYS A 100 23.61 -4.10 6.83
CA LYS A 100 25.04 -3.88 6.61
C LYS A 100 25.83 -5.14 7.04
N LYS A 101 26.71 -5.62 6.16
CA LYS A 101 27.65 -6.71 6.48
C LYS A 101 28.99 -6.10 6.96
N PRO A 102 29.71 -6.75 7.88
CA PRO A 102 31.03 -6.28 8.32
C PRO A 102 31.99 -6.21 7.12
N GLY A 103 32.93 -5.26 7.15
CA GLY A 103 33.87 -5.01 6.05
C GLY A 103 33.30 -4.24 4.84
N LEU A 104 31.98 -4.15 4.69
CA LEU A 104 31.34 -3.40 3.60
C LEU A 104 30.87 -2.00 4.07
N LYS A 105 30.90 -1.01 3.15
CA LYS A 105 30.40 0.35 3.39
C LYS A 105 28.87 0.40 3.48
N ARG A 106 28.15 -0.49 2.78
CA ARG A 106 26.68 -0.69 2.84
C ARG A 106 26.35 -2.18 2.75
N ALA A 107 25.12 -2.57 2.41
CA ALA A 107 24.72 -3.98 2.27
C ALA A 107 25.61 -4.77 1.29
N ARG A 108 25.96 -4.17 0.14
CA ARG A 108 26.82 -4.78 -0.91
C ARG A 108 28.02 -3.93 -1.33
N ARG A 109 28.04 -2.64 -1.00
CA ARG A 109 29.09 -1.70 -1.45
C ARG A 109 30.41 -2.00 -0.73
N ALA A 110 31.36 -2.61 -1.44
CA ALA A 110 32.72 -2.80 -0.96
C ALA A 110 33.54 -1.49 -1.01
N PRO A 111 34.59 -1.35 -0.18
CA PRO A 111 35.64 -0.36 -0.42
C PRO A 111 36.37 -0.65 -1.74
N GLN A 112 37.08 0.34 -2.28
CA GLN A 112 37.91 0.16 -3.46
C GLN A 112 39.07 -0.78 -3.12
N PHE A 113 39.26 -1.82 -3.93
CA PHE A 113 40.38 -2.76 -3.80
C PHE A 113 41.60 -2.20 -4.54
N SER A 114 42.76 -2.11 -3.88
CA SER A 114 44.04 -1.79 -4.52
C SER A 114 44.78 -3.08 -4.84
N LYS A 115 44.84 -3.43 -6.13
CA LYS A 115 45.70 -4.51 -6.62
C LYS A 115 47.15 -3.99 -6.64
N ARG A 116 48.07 -4.75 -6.06
CA ARG A 116 49.52 -4.55 -6.18
C ARG A 116 50.10 -5.61 -7.10
#